data_AF-A0A536XKU6-F1
#
_entry.id   AF-A0A536XKU6-F1
#
_cell.length_a   1.000
_cell.length_b   1.000
_cell.length_c   1.000
_cell.angle_alpha   90.00
_cell.angle_beta   90.00
_cell.angle_gamma   90.00
#
_symmetry.space_group_name_H-M   'P 1'
#
loop_
_entity.id
_entity.type
_entity.pdbx_description
1 polymer ?
#
loop_
_entity_poly.entity_id
_entity_poly.type
_entity_poly.pdbx_seq_one_letter_code
_entity_poly.pdbx_strand_id
1 'polypeptide(L)'
;PTGKAEQAQLDQYLEPATPRQIIARVLRNLKNIYTQTGKLEHALAVMHRMLLVMPESVEELRDRGLVYQQLECFRPALSDLQNYLRRRPQAPDAAEIHEKILELKQAATRLN
;
A
#
# COMPACT_ATOMS: atom_id res chain seq x y z
N PRO A 1 0.28 32.43 30.77
CA PRO A 1 -0.80 31.46 30.48
C PRO A 1 -0.58 30.62 29.20
N THR A 2 0.20 31.10 28.24
CA THR A 2 0.49 30.45 26.94
C THR A 2 1.41 29.23 27.01
N GLY A 3 2.46 29.26 27.84
CA GLY A 3 3.47 28.18 27.85
C GLY A 3 2.97 26.79 28.26
N LYS A 4 1.97 26.68 29.14
CA LYS A 4 1.40 25.37 29.52
C LYS A 4 0.62 24.70 28.39
N ALA A 5 -0.04 25.49 27.54
CA ALA A 5 -0.80 24.97 26.41
C ALA A 5 0.13 24.51 25.28
N GLU A 6 1.20 25.27 25.00
CA GLU A 6 2.24 24.88 24.04
C GLU A 6 3.00 23.62 24.49
N GLN A 7 3.29 23.50 25.79
CA GLN A 7 3.99 22.35 26.35
C GLN A 7 3.12 21.09 26.31
N ALA A 8 1.83 21.20 26.63
CA ALA A 8 0.89 20.07 26.49
C ALA A 8 0.70 19.62 25.04
N GLN A 9 0.73 20.55 24.07
CA GLN A 9 0.74 20.21 22.65
C GLN A 9 2.03 19.49 22.26
N LEU A 10 3.18 19.99 22.73
CA LEU A 10 4.47 19.37 22.45
C LEU A 10 4.56 17.95 23.02
N ASP A 11 4.08 17.72 24.24
CA ASP A 11 4.04 16.40 24.88
C ASP A 11 3.25 15.40 24.04
N GLN A 12 2.09 15.81 23.48
CA GLN A 12 1.31 14.98 22.57
C GLN A 12 2.07 14.59 21.28
N TYR A 13 2.96 15.45 20.77
CA TYR A 13 3.81 15.15 19.61
C TYR A 13 5.03 14.28 19.95
N LEU A 14 5.42 14.21 21.22
CA LEU A 14 6.60 13.47 21.71
C LEU A 14 6.26 12.13 22.37
N GLU A 15 4.99 11.71 22.31
CA GLU A 15 4.56 10.40 22.78
C GLU A 15 5.42 9.26 22.16
N PRO A 16 5.89 8.30 22.97
CA PRO A 16 6.71 7.21 22.48
C PRO A 16 6.01 6.40 21.39
N ALA A 17 6.75 6.12 20.31
CA ALA A 17 6.24 5.24 19.26
C ALA A 17 6.08 3.81 19.77
N THR A 18 4.91 3.22 19.53
CA THR A 18 4.68 1.80 19.76
C THR A 18 5.54 0.94 18.82
N PRO A 19 5.85 -0.32 19.19
CA PRO A 19 6.58 -1.23 18.30
C PRO A 19 5.92 -1.38 16.92
N ARG A 20 4.58 -1.39 16.86
CA ARG A 20 3.83 -1.45 15.59
C ARG A 20 4.08 -0.22 14.72
N GLN A 21 4.10 0.98 15.29
CA GLN A 21 4.38 2.22 14.56
C GLN A 21 5.83 2.26 14.05
N ILE A 22 6.78 1.78 14.85
CA ILE A 22 8.19 1.68 14.44
C ILE A 22 8.32 0.72 13.24
N ILE A 23 7.74 -0.48 13.33
CA ILE A 23 7.76 -1.47 12.24
C ILE A 23 7.09 -0.90 10.97
N ALA A 24 5.93 -0.27 11.11
CA ALA A 24 5.24 0.35 9.97
C ALA A 24 6.10 1.42 9.28
N ARG A 25 6.83 2.23 10.05
CA ARG A 25 7.76 3.24 9.50
C ARG A 25 8.93 2.59 8.76
N VAL A 26 9.55 1.57 9.34
CA VAL A 26 10.66 0.84 8.69
C VAL A 26 10.19 0.17 7.39
N LEU A 27 9.03 -0.48 7.41
CA LEU A 27 8.48 -1.12 6.21
C LEU A 27 8.16 -0.10 5.10
N ARG A 28 7.60 1.08 5.44
CA ARG A 28 7.40 2.16 4.46
C ARG A 28 8.70 2.60 3.81
N ASN A 29 9.77 2.74 4.59
CA ASN A 29 11.08 3.10 4.05
C ASN A 29 11.61 2.02 3.09
N LEU A 30 11.54 0.75 3.49
CA LEU A 30 11.98 -0.36 2.64
C LEU A 30 11.15 -0.47 1.35
N LYS A 31 9.83 -0.30 1.44
CA LYS A 31 8.94 -0.26 0.26
C LYS A 31 9.43 0.80 -0.71
N ASN A 32 9.62 2.04 -0.24
CA ASN A 32 10.05 3.14 -1.09
C ASN A 32 11.41 2.88 -1.75
N ILE A 33 12.37 2.33 -1.02
CA ILE A 33 13.70 2.01 -1.57
C ILE A 33 13.57 0.93 -2.66
N TYR A 34 12.83 -0.16 -2.39
CA TYR A 34 12.72 -1.25 -3.35
C TYR A 34 11.88 -0.89 -4.58
N THR A 35 10.83 -0.07 -4.44
CA THR A 35 10.06 0.41 -5.60
C THR A 35 10.88 1.37 -6.45
N GLN A 36 11.59 2.32 -5.84
CA GLN A 36 12.43 3.29 -6.57
C GLN A 36 13.62 2.63 -7.27
N THR A 37 14.16 1.54 -6.71
CA THR A 37 15.27 0.79 -7.30
C THR A 37 14.83 -0.34 -8.24
N GLY A 38 13.53 -0.48 -8.51
CA GLY A 38 12.99 -1.49 -9.41
C GLY A 38 13.11 -2.93 -8.89
N LYS A 39 13.39 -3.13 -7.60
CA LYS A 39 13.50 -4.45 -6.96
C LYS A 39 12.12 -4.98 -6.58
N LEU A 40 11.30 -5.27 -7.59
CA LEU A 40 9.86 -5.54 -7.45
C LEU A 40 9.53 -6.72 -6.53
N GLU A 41 10.28 -7.82 -6.58
CA GLU A 41 10.07 -8.97 -5.69
C GLU A 41 10.30 -8.62 -4.21
N HIS A 42 11.30 -7.78 -3.94
CA HIS A 42 11.60 -7.32 -2.59
C HIS A 42 10.54 -6.33 -2.11
N ALA A 43 10.10 -5.42 -2.99
CA ALA A 43 8.97 -4.55 -2.71
C ALA A 43 7.73 -5.38 -2.36
N LEU A 44 7.36 -6.37 -3.17
CA LEU A 44 6.23 -7.25 -2.94
C LEU A 44 6.31 -7.94 -1.56
N ALA A 45 7.48 -8.48 -1.20
CA ALA A 45 7.69 -9.11 0.10
C ALA A 45 7.52 -8.13 1.28
N VAL A 46 7.89 -6.86 1.11
CA VAL A 46 7.63 -5.80 2.11
C VAL A 46 6.14 -5.49 2.20
N MET A 47 5.44 -5.34 1.07
CA MET A 47 4.00 -5.02 1.04
C MET A 47 3.15 -6.12 1.71
N HIS A 48 3.54 -7.41 1.57
CA HIS A 48 2.92 -8.50 2.32
C HIS A 48 3.03 -8.31 3.84
N ARG A 49 4.21 -7.94 4.34
CA ARG A 49 4.43 -7.67 5.77
C ARG A 49 3.67 -6.42 6.22
N MET A 50 3.59 -5.39 5.37
CA MET A 50 2.83 -4.18 5.66
C MET A 50 1.35 -4.49 5.89
N LEU A 51 0.74 -5.34 5.07
CA LEU A 51 -0.66 -5.73 5.23
C LEU A 51 -0.93 -6.60 6.47
N LEU A 52 0.09 -7.28 7.03
CA LEU A 52 -0.03 -7.93 8.35
C LEU A 52 0.00 -6.92 9.50
N VAL A 53 0.81 -5.86 9.36
CA VAL A 53 1.00 -4.83 10.38
C VAL A 53 -0.11 -3.77 10.34
N MET A 54 -0.62 -3.47 9.15
CA MET A 54 -1.60 -2.44 8.82
C MET A 54 -2.68 -3.03 7.88
N PRO A 55 -3.54 -3.93 8.37
CA PRO A 55 -4.53 -4.64 7.54
C PRO A 55 -5.57 -3.72 6.89
N GLU A 56 -5.80 -2.53 7.45
CA GLU A 56 -6.73 -1.54 6.93
C GLU A 56 -6.13 -0.59 5.89
N SER A 57 -4.85 -0.78 5.53
CA SER A 57 -4.17 0.06 4.54
C SER A 57 -4.63 -0.26 3.13
N VAL A 58 -5.72 0.36 2.70
CA VAL A 58 -6.34 0.14 1.38
C VAL A 58 -5.40 0.53 0.25
N GLU A 59 -4.60 1.57 0.44
CA GLU A 59 -3.57 2.04 -0.49
C GLU A 59 -2.46 0.98 -0.70
N GLU A 60 -2.22 0.13 0.31
CA GLU A 60 -1.24 -0.95 0.19
C GLU A 60 -1.74 -2.08 -0.72
N LEU A 61 -3.06 -2.31 -0.78
CA LEU A 61 -3.66 -3.23 -1.75
C LEU A 61 -3.48 -2.71 -3.17
N ARG A 62 -3.75 -1.41 -3.41
CA ARG A 62 -3.53 -0.79 -4.71
C ARG A 62 -2.08 -0.96 -5.16
N ASP A 63 -1.15 -0.54 -4.33
CA ASP A 63 0.27 -0.54 -4.67
C ASP A 63 0.79 -1.96 -4.91
N ARG A 64 0.35 -2.95 -4.11
CA ARG A 64 0.71 -4.35 -4.32
C ARG A 64 0.10 -4.94 -5.58
N GLY A 65 -1.14 -4.58 -5.91
CA GLY A 65 -1.78 -4.94 -7.17
C GLY A 65 -1.01 -4.44 -8.40
N LEU A 66 -0.50 -3.21 -8.34
CA LEU A 66 0.35 -2.63 -9.39
C LEU A 66 1.70 -3.33 -9.50
N VAL A 67 2.33 -3.71 -8.38
CA VAL A 67 3.57 -4.51 -8.40
C VAL A 67 3.33 -5.90 -8.96
N TYR A 68 2.23 -6.57 -8.59
CA TYR A 68 1.86 -7.85 -9.18
C TYR A 68 1.66 -7.75 -10.70
N GLN A 69 1.02 -6.68 -11.18
CA GLN A 69 0.87 -6.43 -12.62
C GLN A 69 2.24 -6.35 -13.32
N GLN A 70 3.20 -5.61 -12.76
CA GLN A 70 4.54 -5.49 -13.33
C GLN A 70 5.33 -6.81 -13.31
N LEU A 71 5.06 -7.68 -12.35
CA LEU A 71 5.60 -9.04 -12.25
C LEU A 71 4.80 -10.07 -13.06
N GLU A 72 3.88 -9.63 -13.92
CA GLU A 72 2.98 -10.49 -14.73
C GLU A 72 2.13 -11.49 -13.90
N CYS A 73 1.98 -11.24 -12.61
CA CYS A 73 1.17 -12.01 -11.69
C CYS A 73 -0.30 -11.55 -11.78
N PHE A 74 -0.97 -11.82 -12.90
CA PHE A 74 -2.24 -11.18 -13.23
C PHE A 74 -3.40 -11.50 -12.29
N ARG A 75 -3.53 -12.75 -11.83
CA ARG A 75 -4.61 -13.15 -10.90
C ARG A 75 -4.53 -12.43 -9.54
N PRO A 76 -3.38 -12.42 -8.83
CA PRO A 76 -3.28 -11.66 -7.59
C PRO A 76 -3.36 -10.14 -7.81
N ALA A 77 -2.86 -9.62 -8.94
CA ALA A 77 -3.05 -8.21 -9.32
C ALA A 77 -4.55 -7.84 -9.38
N LEU A 78 -5.35 -8.65 -10.09
CA LEU A 78 -6.81 -8.46 -10.18
C LEU A 78 -7.47 -8.46 -8.82
N SER A 79 -7.14 -9.43 -7.97
CA SER A 79 -7.72 -9.58 -6.64
C SER A 79 -7.51 -8.31 -5.79
N ASP A 80 -6.27 -7.82 -5.76
CA ASP A 80 -5.89 -6.65 -4.97
C ASP A 80 -6.54 -5.36 -5.50
N LEU A 81 -6.48 -5.12 -6.81
CA LEU A 81 -7.06 -3.90 -7.42
C LEU A 81 -8.60 -3.87 -7.32
N GLN A 82 -9.27 -5.02 -7.45
CA GLN A 82 -10.71 -5.10 -7.22
C GLN A 82 -11.09 -4.85 -5.76
N ASN A 83 -10.28 -5.33 -4.81
CA ASN A 83 -10.49 -5.07 -3.39
C ASN A 83 -10.29 -3.58 -3.06
N TYR A 84 -9.27 -2.96 -3.64
CA TYR A 84 -9.04 -1.52 -3.56
C TYR A 84 -10.28 -0.71 -3.97
N LEU A 85 -10.80 -0.93 -5.20
CA LEU A 85 -11.96 -0.20 -5.69
C LEU A 85 -13.25 -0.51 -4.92
N ARG A 86 -13.42 -1.72 -4.40
CA ARG A 86 -14.56 -2.05 -3.54
C ARG A 86 -14.57 -1.21 -2.26
N ARG A 87 -13.40 -0.96 -1.68
CA ARG A 87 -13.24 -0.17 -0.45
C ARG A 87 -13.18 1.33 -0.71
N ARG A 88 -12.69 1.76 -1.87
CA ARG A 88 -12.54 3.16 -2.29
C ARG A 88 -13.11 3.39 -3.70
N PRO A 89 -14.43 3.27 -3.90
CA PRO A 89 -15.04 3.37 -5.23
C PRO A 89 -14.93 4.77 -5.86
N GLN A 90 -14.72 5.81 -5.03
CA GLN A 90 -14.58 7.20 -5.44
C GLN A 90 -13.15 7.71 -5.31
N ALA A 91 -12.15 6.80 -5.30
CA ALA A 91 -10.76 7.23 -5.29
C ALA A 91 -10.44 8.10 -6.52
N PRO A 92 -9.56 9.11 -6.41
CA PRO A 92 -9.21 9.97 -7.55
C PRO A 92 -8.65 9.21 -8.76
N ASP A 93 -7.99 8.08 -8.52
CA ASP A 93 -7.41 7.17 -9.51
C ASP A 93 -8.35 6.01 -9.91
N ALA A 94 -9.61 6.01 -9.44
CA ALA A 94 -10.50 4.88 -9.64
C ALA A 94 -10.72 4.53 -11.11
N ALA A 95 -10.80 5.52 -12.00
CA ALA A 95 -10.94 5.30 -13.44
C ALA A 95 -9.73 4.56 -14.03
N GLU A 96 -8.51 4.99 -13.71
CA GLU A 96 -7.28 4.33 -14.14
C GLU A 96 -7.20 2.89 -13.64
N ILE A 97 -7.56 2.65 -12.37
CA ILE A 97 -7.55 1.30 -11.80
C ILE A 97 -8.61 0.40 -12.45
N HIS A 98 -9.78 0.94 -12.85
CA HIS A 98 -10.76 0.17 -13.63
C HIS A 98 -10.19 -0.27 -14.98
N GLU A 99 -9.49 0.61 -15.70
CA GLU A 99 -8.85 0.29 -16.98
C GLU A 99 -7.83 -0.84 -16.81
N LYS A 100 -6.94 -0.72 -15.81
CA LYS A 100 -5.96 -1.78 -15.49
C LYS A 100 -6.63 -3.12 -15.18
N ILE A 101 -7.76 -3.14 -14.48
CA ILE A 101 -8.50 -4.38 -14.22
C ILE A 101 -9.03 -5.00 -15.51
N LEU A 102 -9.48 -4.21 -16.49
CA LEU A 102 -9.93 -4.73 -17.78
C LEU A 102 -8.78 -5.34 -18.56
N GLU A 103 -7.62 -4.67 -18.60
CA GLU A 103 -6.39 -5.20 -19.23
C GLU A 103 -5.95 -6.52 -18.59
N LEU A 104 -5.89 -6.55 -17.26
CA LEU A 104 -5.49 -7.74 -16.50
C LEU A 104 -6.44 -8.92 -16.70
N LYS A 105 -7.75 -8.68 -16.86
CA LYS A 105 -8.72 -9.74 -17.17
C LYS A 105 -8.41 -10.39 -18.51
N GLN A 106 -8.11 -9.59 -19.54
CA GLN A 106 -7.73 -10.10 -20.85
C GLN A 106 -6.42 -10.88 -20.79
N ALA A 107 -5.42 -10.35 -20.09
CA ALA A 107 -4.13 -11.03 -19.91
C ALA A 107 -4.27 -12.38 -19.19
N ALA A 108 -5.06 -12.43 -18.11
CA ALA A 108 -5.30 -13.65 -17.35
C ALA A 108 -6.05 -14.73 -18.16
N THR A 109 -6.90 -14.35 -19.11
CA THR A 109 -7.57 -15.31 -20.00
C THR A 109 -6.66 -15.92 -21.05
N ARG A 110 -5.59 -15.22 -21.48
CA ARG A 110 -4.64 -15.72 -22.50
C ARG A 110 -3.63 -16.73 -21.94
N LEU A 111 -3.49 -16.81 -20.62
CA LEU A 111 -2.59 -17.73 -19.93
C LEU A 111 -3.25 -19.08 -19.55
N ASN A 112 -4.55 -19.24 -19.82
CA ASN A 112 -5.29 -20.50 -19.63
C ASN A 112 -5.44 -21.22 -20.97
#